data_AF-A0A6B3I1X9-F1
#
_entry.id   AF-A0A6B3I1X9-F1
#
_cell.length_a   1.000
_cell.length_b   1.000
_cell.length_c   1.000
_cell.angle_alpha   90.00
_cell.angle_beta   90.00
_cell.angle_gamma   90.00
#
_symmetry.space_group_name_H-M   'P 1'
#
loop_
_entity.id
_entity.type
_entity.pdbx_description
1 polymer ?
#
loop_
_entity_poly.entity_id
_entity_poly.type
_entity_poly.pdbx_seq_one_letter_code
_entity_poly.pdbx_strand_id
1 'polypeptide(L)' 'AVLIVSGRPQLVGDQLGKINALVASWLPGSEGDGVADVLYGKRAFTGQLPVTWPKSEAQVPINVGDAT' A
#
# COMPACT_ATOMS: atom_id res chain seq x y z
N ALA A 1 -7.65 10.85 2.81
CA ALA A 1 -6.80 9.72 2.38
C ALA A 1 -7.18 8.49 3.18
N VAL A 2 -7.04 7.30 2.60
CA VAL A 2 -7.18 6.01 3.30
C VAL A 2 -5.78 5.44 3.54
N LEU A 3 -5.54 4.94 4.75
CA LEU A 3 -4.32 4.23 5.11
C LEU A 3 -4.65 2.75 5.28
N ILE A 4 -3.91 1.90 4.57
CA ILE A 4 -3.98 0.45 4.76
C ILE A 4 -2.85 0.06 5.72
N VAL A 5 -3.23 -0.43 6.89
CA VAL A 5 -2.31 -1.04 7.87
C VAL A 5 -2.42 -2.55 7.74
N SER A 6 -1.42 -3.18 7.15
CA SER A 6 -1.43 -4.62 6.87
C SER A 6 -0.02 -5.16 6.62
N GLY A 7 0.21 -6.45 6.93
CA GLY A 7 1.49 -7.09 6.66
C GLY A 7 1.70 -7.57 5.21
N ARG A 8 0.71 -7.38 4.32
CA ARG A 8 0.71 -7.86 2.93
C ARG A 8 -0.30 -7.09 2.08
N PRO A 9 -0.16 -7.05 0.74
CA PRO A 9 -1.17 -6.48 -0.16
C PRO A 9 -2.59 -6.96 0.15
N GLN A 10 -3.56 -6.05 0.13
CA GLN A 10 -4.98 -6.35 0.33
C GLN A 10 -5.75 -6.08 -0.96
N LEU A 11 -6.74 -6.89 -1.28
CA LEU A 11 -7.62 -6.63 -2.42
C LEU A 11 -8.56 -5.48 -2.07
N VAL A 12 -8.25 -4.30 -2.63
CA VAL A 12 -8.99 -3.06 -2.39
C VAL A 12 -9.55 -2.45 -3.67
N GLY A 13 -9.45 -3.17 -4.79
CA GLY A 13 -9.83 -2.71 -6.13
C GLY A 13 -11.23 -2.08 -6.17
N ASP A 14 -12.22 -2.75 -5.59
CA ASP A 14 -13.62 -2.30 -5.57
C ASP A 14 -13.85 -1.00 -4.81
N GLN A 15 -12.92 -0.62 -3.93
CA GLN A 15 -13.01 0.62 -3.15
C GLN A 15 -12.17 1.75 -3.74
N LEU A 16 -11.23 1.48 -4.66
CA LEU A 16 -10.31 2.48 -5.19
C LEU A 16 -11.05 3.69 -5.80
N GLY A 17 -12.17 3.46 -6.49
CA GLY A 17 -12.96 4.55 -7.09
C GLY A 17 -13.58 5.52 -6.07
N LYS A 18 -13.64 5.16 -4.78
CA LYS A 18 -14.17 5.98 -3.69
C LYS A 18 -13.07 6.65 -2.86
N ILE A 19 -11.81 6.37 -3.15
CA ILE A 19 -10.67 6.79 -2.34
C ILE A 19 -9.90 7.88 -3.09
N ASN A 20 -9.88 9.11 -2.56
CA ASN A 20 -9.12 10.21 -3.18
C ASN A 20 -7.59 9.98 -3.16
N ALA A 21 -7.08 9.29 -2.15
CA ALA A 21 -5.67 8.94 -2.01
C ALA A 21 -5.52 7.72 -1.09
N LEU A 22 -4.65 6.78 -1.46
CA LEU A 22 -4.38 5.55 -0.73
C LEU A 22 -2.90 5.49 -0.32
N VAL A 23 -2.63 5.13 0.93
CA VAL A 23 -1.27 4.89 1.44
C VAL A 23 -1.18 3.47 1.99
N ALA A 24 -0.20 2.70 1.50
CA ALA A 24 0.17 1.43 2.11
C ALA A 24 1.14 1.71 3.27
N SER A 25 0.63 1.68 4.50
CA SER A 25 1.40 2.01 5.71
C SER A 25 2.10 0.79 6.33
N TRP A 26 1.86 -0.41 5.78
CA TRP A 26 2.36 -1.68 6.29
C TRP A 26 2.01 -1.89 7.78
N LEU A 27 2.97 -2.34 8.59
CA LEU A 27 2.86 -2.38 10.05
C LEU A 27 3.89 -1.40 10.63
N PRO A 28 3.53 -0.10 10.81
CA PRO A 28 4.50 0.97 11.03
C PRO A 28 5.15 1.01 12.42
N GLY A 29 4.79 0.10 13.33
CA GLY A 29 5.31 0.06 14.70
C GLY A 29 4.67 1.11 15.62
N SER A 30 5.38 1.48 16.69
CA SER A 30 4.89 2.44 17.71
C SER A 30 4.87 3.89 17.23
N GLU A 31 5.75 4.25 16.30
CA GLU A 31 6.02 5.64 15.90
C GLU A 31 5.01 6.15 14.86
N GLY A 32 3.75 6.29 15.27
CA GLY A 32 2.66 6.77 14.42
C GLY A 32 2.89 8.17 13.82
N ASP A 33 3.68 9.01 14.48
CA ASP A 33 4.05 10.35 13.99
C ASP A 33 4.81 10.29 12.67
N GLY A 34 5.56 9.22 12.40
CA GLY A 34 6.23 9.02 11.11
C GLY A 34 5.26 8.91 9.94
N VAL A 35 4.05 8.40 10.19
CA VAL A 35 2.96 8.35 9.19
C VAL A 35 2.37 9.75 8.98
N ALA A 36 2.20 10.52 10.05
CA ALA A 36 1.68 11.88 9.96
C ALA A 36 2.64 12.82 9.21
N ASP A 37 3.96 12.67 9.42
CA ASP A 37 4.97 13.52 8.80
C ASP A 37 4.89 13.55 7.27
N VAL A 38 4.63 12.40 6.62
CA VAL A 38 4.48 12.33 5.15
C VAL A 38 3.10 12.78 4.67
N LEU A 39 2.03 12.51 5.44
CA LEU A 39 0.67 12.92 5.09
C LEU A 39 0.47 14.42 5.12
N TYR A 40 1.12 15.11 6.07
CA TYR A 40 1.06 16.56 6.21
C TYR A 40 2.22 17.29 5.52
N GLY A 41 3.01 16.58 4.71
CA GLY A 41 4.02 17.19 3.84
C GLY A 41 5.27 17.71 4.56
N LYS A 42 5.52 17.32 5.82
CA LYS A 42 6.81 17.57 6.48
C LYS A 42 7.94 16.77 5.84
N ARG A 43 7.62 15.62 5.24
CA ARG A 43 8.52 14.80 4.43
C ARG A 43 7.80 14.32 3.17
N ALA A 44 8.55 14.09 2.09
CA ALA A 44 8.01 13.53 0.85
C ALA A 44 7.83 12.00 0.97
N PHE A 45 6.84 11.45 0.24
CA PHE A 45 6.75 10.01 0.03
C PHE A 45 7.90 9.54 -0.89
N THR A 46 8.63 8.51 -0.47
CA THR A 46 9.73 7.91 -1.25
C THR A 46 9.62 6.39 -1.37
N GLY A 47 8.66 5.77 -0.67
CA GLY A 47 8.46 4.33 -0.67
C GLY A 47 8.04 3.79 -2.04
N GLN A 48 8.60 2.65 -2.42
CA GLN A 48 8.17 1.86 -3.57
C GLN A 48 7.70 0.49 -3.06
N LEU A 49 6.82 -0.16 -3.81
CA LEU A 49 6.31 -1.47 -3.43
C LEU A 49 7.46 -2.50 -3.45
N PRO A 50 7.75 -3.21 -2.35
CA PRO A 50 8.76 -4.27 -2.33
C PRO A 50 8.20 -5.61 -2.84
N VAL A 51 6.89 -5.69 -3.08
CA VAL A 51 6.16 -6.89 -3.51
C VAL A 51 5.09 -6.52 -4.54
N THR A 52 4.72 -7.47 -5.40
CA THR A 52 3.61 -7.30 -6.34
C THR A 52 2.28 -7.14 -5.59
N TRP A 53 1.44 -6.19 -6.03
CA TRP A 53 0.07 -6.03 -5.53
C TRP A 53 -0.92 -6.68 -6.52
N PRO A 54 -1.55 -7.82 -6.20
CA PRO A 54 -2.46 -8.48 -7.10
C PRO A 54 -3.75 -7.66 -7.30
N LYS A 55 -4.27 -7.65 -8.52
CA LYS A 55 -5.59 -7.07 -8.86
C LYS A 55 -6.75 -7.96 -8.39
N SER A 56 -6.53 -9.28 -8.29
CA SER A 56 -7.51 -10.26 -7.83
C SER A 56 -6.85 -11.49 -7.22
N GLU A 57 -7.59 -12.30 -6.46
CA GLU A 57 -7.08 -13.54 -5.85
C GLU A 57 -6.58 -14.54 -6.89
N ALA A 58 -7.22 -14.58 -8.06
CA ALA A 58 -6.89 -15.50 -9.14
C ALA A 58 -5.47 -15.32 -9.71
N GLN A 59 -4.83 -14.18 -9.44
CA GLN A 59 -3.45 -13.95 -9.87
C GLN A 59 -2.41 -14.58 -8.95
N VAL A 60 -2.77 -14.98 -7.72
CA VAL A 60 -1.77 -15.48 -6.76
C VAL A 60 -1.45 -16.96 -7.06
N PRO A 61 -0.16 -17.36 -7.13
CA PRO A 61 1.04 -16.54 -6.91
C PRO A 61 1.43 -15.69 -8.13
N ILE A 62 1.86 -14.44 -7.87
CA ILE A 62 2.38 -13.52 -8.89
C ILE A 62 3.58 -12.73 -8.34
N ASN A 63 4.69 -12.75 -9.07
CA ASN A 63 5.92 -12.05 -8.76
C ASN A 63 6.48 -11.34 -10.00
N VAL A 64 7.35 -10.37 -9.75
CA VAL A 64 8.13 -9.74 -10.82
C VAL A 64 9.07 -10.79 -11.42
N GLY A 65 8.94 -11.04 -12.73
CA GLY A 65 9.78 -12.00 -13.46
C GLY A 65 9.13 -13.36 -13.73
N ASP A 66 7.90 -13.59 -13.26
CA ASP A 66 7.14 -14.79 -13.64
C ASP A 66 6.91 -14.84 -15.16
N ALA A 67 6.89 -16.05 -15.73
CA ALA A 67 6.61 -16.25 -17.14
C ALA A 67 5.17 -15.80 -17.45
N THR A 68 5.01 -15.02 -18.52
CA THR A 68 3.70 -14.53 -19.02
C THR A 68 2.87 -15.63 -19.63
#